data_AF-A0A0P0C044-F1
#
_entry.id   AF-A0A0P0C044-F1
#
_cell.length_a   1.000
_cell.length_b   1.000
_cell.length_c   1.000
_cell.angle_alpha   90.00
_cell.angle_beta   90.00
_cell.angle_gamma   90.00
#
_symmetry.space_group_name_H-M   'P 1'
#
loop_
_entity.id
_entity.type
_entity.pdbx_description
1 polymer ?
#
loop_
_entity_poly.entity_id
_entity_poly.type
_entity_poly.pdbx_seq_one_letter_code
_entity_poly.pdbx_strand_id
1 'polypeptide(L)'
;MRNTLLLHDFTSKPDPIEDINKSLKLIQHQLLSELAYKQDIISSKEEEIIKLKEELGQKNEVIESLFKQVQEVERKNEGNKQLNKKLINEVVRKQQDIEWYKRTYESRSLLGTLKEKIFGK
;
A
#
# COMPACT_ATOMS: atom_id res chain seq x y z
N MET A 1 -60.56 77.52 28.77
CA MET A 1 -60.11 76.85 30.01
C MET A 1 -60.56 75.40 29.96
N ARG A 2 -59.63 74.48 30.25
CA ARG A 2 -59.84 73.06 30.61
C ARG A 2 -60.35 72.13 29.49
N ASN A 3 -59.88 70.91 29.32
CA ASN A 3 -58.67 70.25 29.80
C ASN A 3 -58.46 69.05 28.86
N THR A 4 -57.21 68.84 28.49
CA THR A 4 -56.59 67.60 28.02
C THR A 4 -57.13 66.37 28.74
N LEU A 5 -57.53 65.34 27.98
CA LEU A 5 -57.29 63.95 28.35
C LEU A 5 -56.92 63.18 27.08
N LEU A 6 -55.63 63.26 26.78
CA LEU A 6 -54.86 62.21 26.13
C LEU A 6 -55.10 60.93 26.95
N LEU A 7 -55.93 60.03 26.45
CA LEU A 7 -55.92 58.64 26.90
C LEU A 7 -54.64 58.03 26.36
N HIS A 8 -53.60 58.16 27.18
CA HIS A 8 -52.32 57.48 27.05
C HIS A 8 -52.56 56.01 26.73
N ASP A 9 -51.79 55.54 25.76
CA ASP A 9 -51.62 54.16 25.36
C ASP A 9 -51.71 53.20 26.55
N PHE A 10 -52.67 52.29 26.50
CA PHE A 10 -52.59 51.04 27.24
C PHE A 10 -51.47 50.20 26.59
N THR A 11 -50.22 50.53 26.91
CA THR A 11 -49.11 49.60 26.74
C THR A 11 -49.30 48.52 27.79
N SER A 12 -50.06 47.49 27.42
CA SER A 12 -50.00 46.18 28.04
C SER A 12 -48.53 45.80 28.14
N LYS A 13 -47.99 45.77 29.37
CA LYS A 13 -46.64 45.26 29.62
C LYS A 13 -46.62 43.82 29.09
N PRO A 14 -45.66 43.44 28.23
CA PRO A 14 -45.57 42.06 27.75
C PRO A 14 -45.48 41.13 28.96
N ASP A 15 -46.29 40.08 28.96
CA ASP A 15 -46.31 39.10 30.04
C ASP A 15 -44.94 38.40 30.07
N PRO A 16 -44.15 38.54 31.14
CA PRO A 16 -42.80 37.97 31.20
C PRO A 16 -42.79 36.45 30.99
N ILE A 17 -43.91 35.77 31.28
CA ILE A 17 -44.08 34.35 30.99
C ILE A 17 -44.15 34.07 29.49
N GLU A 18 -44.74 34.96 28.70
CA GLU A 18 -44.84 34.83 27.25
C GLU A 18 -43.46 35.00 26.59
N ASP A 19 -42.66 35.96 27.06
CA ASP A 19 -41.30 36.20 26.58
C ASP A 19 -40.34 35.05 26.94
N ILE A 20 -40.48 34.47 28.14
CA ILE A 20 -39.77 33.25 28.53
C ILE A 20 -40.17 32.09 27.61
N ASN A 21 -41.46 31.89 27.34
CA ASN A 21 -41.93 30.82 26.46
C ASN A 21 -41.45 30.99 25.02
N LYS A 22 -41.41 32.22 24.48
CA LYS A 22 -40.84 32.52 23.16
C LYS A 22 -39.35 32.18 23.12
N SER A 23 -38.61 32.57 24.16
CA SER A 23 -37.17 32.29 24.27
C SER A 23 -36.90 30.79 24.36
N LEU A 24 -37.66 30.05 25.16
CA LEU A 24 -37.55 28.60 25.28
C LEU A 24 -37.86 27.88 23.96
N LYS A 25 -38.88 28.32 23.21
CA LYS A 25 -39.18 27.79 21.87
C LYS A 25 -38.06 28.05 20.88
N LEU A 26 -37.46 29.24 20.94
CA LEU A 26 -36.34 29.60 20.07
C LEU A 26 -35.11 28.74 20.36
N ILE A 27 -34.78 28.55 21.65
CA ILE A 27 -33.71 27.64 22.08
C ILE A 27 -34.01 26.21 21.65
N GLN A 28 -35.24 25.73 21.84
CA GLN A 28 -35.65 24.39 21.43
C GLN A 28 -35.46 24.19 19.92
N HIS A 29 -35.87 25.17 19.11
CA HIS A 29 -35.70 25.11 17.66
C HIS A 29 -34.22 25.09 17.26
N GLN A 30 -33.40 25.94 17.88
CA GLN A 30 -31.95 25.96 17.66
C GLN A 30 -31.33 24.60 17.99
N LEU A 31 -31.64 24.03 19.16
CA LEU A 31 -31.13 22.72 19.57
C LEU A 31 -31.55 21.61 18.61
N LEU A 32 -32.80 21.60 18.14
CA LEU A 32 -33.25 20.62 17.15
C LEU A 32 -32.53 20.79 15.81
N SER A 33 -32.30 22.03 15.37
CA SER A 33 -31.57 22.29 14.13
C SER A 33 -30.10 21.87 14.22
N GLU A 34 -29.44 22.14 15.36
CA GLU A 34 -28.06 21.71 15.60
C GLU A 34 -27.95 20.19 15.68
N LEU A 35 -28.93 19.53 16.31
CA LEU A 35 -28.95 18.08 16.42
C LEU A 35 -29.11 17.44 15.04
N ALA A 36 -30.02 17.94 14.22
CA ALA A 36 -30.18 17.49 12.83
C ALA A 36 -28.89 17.66 12.02
N TYR A 37 -28.27 18.85 12.09
CA TYR A 37 -27.02 19.11 11.39
C TYR A 37 -25.87 18.20 11.84
N LYS A 38 -25.75 17.97 13.16
CA LYS A 38 -24.74 17.05 13.70
C LYS A 38 -25.00 15.61 13.25
N GLN A 39 -26.26 15.19 13.19
CA GLN A 39 -26.64 13.86 12.72
C GLN A 39 -26.24 13.66 11.25
N ASP A 40 -26.46 14.66 10.40
CA ASP A 40 -26.06 14.62 8.99
C ASP A 40 -24.53 14.50 8.84
N ILE A 41 -23.76 15.25 9.64
CA ILE A 41 -22.30 15.14 9.67
C ILE A 41 -21.87 13.73 10.09
N ILE A 42 -22.49 13.18 11.14
CA ILE A 42 -22.16 11.84 11.63
C ILE A 42 -22.39 10.82 10.52
N SER A 43 -23.55 10.85 9.87
CA SER A 43 -23.86 9.93 8.77
C SER A 43 -22.88 10.07 7.60
N SER A 44 -22.52 11.29 7.22
CA SER A 44 -21.49 11.52 6.18
C SER A 44 -20.12 10.96 6.58
N LYS A 45 -19.73 11.11 7.85
CA LYS A 45 -18.47 10.58 8.37
C LYS A 45 -18.47 9.06 8.48
N GLU A 46 -19.59 8.45 8.83
CA GLU A 46 -19.75 6.99 8.84
C GLU A 46 -19.58 6.40 7.44
N GLU A 47 -20.17 7.02 6.41
CA GLU A 47 -19.96 6.63 5.02
C GLU A 47 -18.49 6.74 4.59
N GLU A 48 -17.82 7.83 4.97
CA GLU A 48 -16.39 8.03 4.69
C GLU A 48 -15.54 6.95 5.37
N ILE A 49 -15.83 6.60 6.62
CA ILE A 49 -15.15 5.53 7.36
C ILE A 49 -15.34 4.19 6.67
N ILE A 50 -16.54 3.88 6.18
CA ILE A 50 -16.81 2.62 5.47
C ILE A 50 -15.96 2.53 4.20
N LYS A 51 -15.93 3.61 3.40
CA LYS A 51 -15.10 3.68 2.18
C LYS A 51 -13.62 3.49 2.49
N LEU A 52 -13.11 4.19 3.50
CA LEU A 52 -11.70 4.06 3.91
C LEU A 52 -11.35 2.64 4.39
N LYS A 53 -12.25 1.98 5.11
CA LYS A 53 -12.05 0.58 5.52
C LYS A 53 -12.01 -0.38 4.34
N GLU A 54 -12.86 -0.17 3.34
CA GLU A 54 -12.88 -0.97 2.12
C GLU A 54 -11.58 -0.78 1.32
N GLU A 55 -11.15 0.46 1.09
CA GLU A 55 -9.88 0.77 0.42
C GLU A 55 -8.68 0.17 1.16
N LEU A 56 -8.69 0.22 2.50
CA LEU A 56 -7.63 -0.36 3.32
C LEU A 56 -7.61 -1.89 3.21
N GLY A 57 -8.78 -2.53 3.18
CA GLY A 57 -8.91 -3.96 2.92
C GLY A 57 -8.29 -4.36 1.58
N GLN A 58 -8.67 -3.66 0.50
CA GLN A 58 -8.13 -3.91 -0.84
C GLN A 58 -6.61 -3.72 -0.90
N LYS A 59 -6.08 -2.68 -0.26
CA LYS A 59 -4.63 -2.45 -0.20
C LYS A 59 -3.89 -3.56 0.55
N ASN A 60 -4.47 -4.08 1.63
CA ASN A 60 -3.88 -5.19 2.37
C ASN A 60 -3.82 -6.47 1.54
N GLU A 61 -4.87 -6.78 0.77
CA GLU A 61 -4.86 -7.93 -0.14
C GLU A 61 -3.76 -7.82 -1.21
N VAL A 62 -3.57 -6.62 -1.77
CA VAL A 62 -2.48 -6.36 -2.73
C VAL A 62 -1.11 -6.53 -2.07
N ILE A 63 -0.92 -6.02 -0.85
CA ILE A 63 0.33 -6.17 -0.10
C ILE A 63 0.64 -7.66 0.15
N GLU A 64 -0.36 -8.44 0.58
CA GLU A 64 -0.19 -9.88 0.80
C GLU A 64 0.17 -10.63 -0.48
N SER A 65 -0.47 -10.28 -1.60
CA SER A 65 -0.16 -10.83 -2.92
C SER A 65 1.28 -10.51 -3.35
N LEU A 66 1.70 -9.25 -3.22
CA LEU A 66 3.05 -8.82 -3.56
C LEU A 66 4.10 -9.51 -2.68
N PHE A 67 3.82 -9.68 -1.39
CA PHE A 67 4.74 -10.37 -0.49
C PHE A 67 4.95 -11.83 -0.90
N LYS A 68 3.88 -12.54 -1.29
CA LYS A 68 3.98 -13.90 -1.83
C LYS A 68 4.80 -13.94 -3.12
N GLN A 69 4.61 -12.99 -4.04
CA GLN A 69 5.37 -12.90 -5.28
C GLN A 69 6.86 -12.66 -5.03
N VAL A 70 7.19 -11.76 -4.10
CA VAL A 70 8.59 -11.48 -3.72
C VAL A 70 9.24 -12.74 -3.17
N GLN A 71 8.59 -13.45 -2.24
CA GLN A 71 9.12 -14.72 -1.70
C GLN A 71 9.35 -15.76 -2.79
N GLU A 72 8.44 -15.87 -3.77
CA GLU A 72 8.60 -16.80 -4.88
C GLU A 72 9.81 -16.43 -5.77
N VAL A 73 9.96 -15.14 -6.09
CA VAL A 73 11.09 -14.64 -6.89
C VAL A 73 12.40 -14.83 -6.14
N GLU A 74 12.46 -14.56 -4.84
CA GLU A 74 13.65 -14.79 -4.02
C GLU A 74 14.05 -16.26 -4.02
N ARG A 75 13.09 -17.18 -3.82
CA ARG A 75 13.32 -18.62 -3.87
C ARG A 75 13.85 -19.06 -5.25
N LYS A 76 13.26 -18.56 -6.34
CA LYS A 76 13.73 -18.84 -7.71
C LYS A 76 15.13 -18.29 -7.94
N ASN A 77 15.41 -17.08 -7.46
CA ASN A 77 16.71 -16.44 -7.62
C ASN A 77 17.82 -17.22 -6.89
N GLU A 78 17.54 -17.72 -5.70
CA GLU A 78 18.49 -18.56 -4.95
C GLU A 78 18.76 -19.88 -5.70
N GLY A 79 17.71 -20.54 -6.23
CA GLY A 79 17.88 -21.71 -7.09
C GLY A 79 18.73 -21.43 -8.33
N ASN A 80 18.50 -20.28 -8.98
CA ASN A 80 19.26 -19.85 -10.15
C ASN A 80 20.73 -19.55 -9.82
N LYS A 81 21.02 -18.92 -8.66
CA LYS A 81 22.39 -18.70 -8.20
C LYS A 81 23.13 -20.03 -8.02
N GLN A 82 22.49 -21.01 -7.40
CA GLN A 82 23.07 -22.34 -7.20
C GLN A 82 23.29 -23.07 -8.53
N LEU A 83 22.33 -23.02 -9.45
CA LEU A 83 22.46 -23.59 -10.78
C LEU A 83 23.60 -22.93 -11.57
N ASN A 84 23.66 -21.60 -11.60
CA ASN A 84 24.74 -20.86 -12.25
C ASN A 84 26.10 -21.25 -11.70
N LYS A 85 26.23 -21.39 -10.37
CA LYS A 85 27.48 -21.85 -9.75
C LYS A 85 27.87 -23.26 -10.21
N LYS A 86 26.91 -24.18 -10.34
CA LYS A 86 27.18 -25.54 -10.86
C LYS A 86 27.62 -25.50 -12.32
N LEU A 87 26.91 -24.76 -13.16
CA LEU A 87 27.23 -24.64 -14.59
C LEU A 87 28.60 -24.02 -14.83
N ILE A 88 28.95 -22.97 -14.08
CA ILE A 88 30.28 -22.36 -14.15
C ILE A 88 31.36 -23.39 -13.78
N ASN A 89 31.16 -24.15 -12.69
CA ASN A 89 32.11 -25.18 -12.29
C ASN A 89 32.26 -26.29 -13.36
N GLU A 90 31.17 -26.69 -14.01
CA GLU A 90 31.21 -27.68 -15.09
C GLU A 90 31.92 -27.15 -16.33
N VAL A 91 31.68 -25.89 -16.73
CA VAL A 91 32.38 -25.23 -17.83
C VAL A 91 33.88 -25.19 -17.56
N VAL A 92 34.29 -24.82 -16.34
CA VAL A 92 35.71 -24.80 -15.95
C VAL A 92 36.33 -26.19 -16.05
N ARG A 93 35.66 -27.24 -15.56
CA ARG A 93 36.16 -28.62 -15.70
C ARG A 93 36.30 -29.03 -17.16
N LYS A 94 35.28 -28.76 -17.99
CA LYS A 94 35.33 -29.07 -19.43
C LYS A 94 36.46 -28.32 -20.13
N GLN A 95 36.72 -27.08 -19.74
CA GLN A 95 37.85 -26.31 -20.26
C GLN A 95 39.18 -26.94 -19.89
N GLN A 96 39.35 -27.39 -18.64
CA GLN A 96 40.53 -28.12 -18.20
C GLN A 96 40.70 -29.45 -18.94
N ASP A 97 39.62 -30.19 -19.16
CA ASP A 97 39.62 -31.43 -19.93
C ASP A 97 40.08 -31.15 -21.37
N ILE A 98 39.51 -30.13 -22.03
CA ILE A 98 39.92 -29.69 -23.37
C ILE A 98 41.42 -29.36 -23.38
N GLU A 99 41.92 -28.58 -22.43
CA GLU A 99 43.33 -28.23 -22.34
C GLU A 99 44.23 -29.45 -22.11
N TRP A 100 43.77 -30.41 -21.31
CA TRP A 100 44.46 -31.68 -21.12
C TRP A 100 44.49 -32.50 -22.42
N TYR A 101 43.36 -32.60 -23.14
CA TYR A 101 43.30 -33.29 -24.43
C TYR A 101 44.23 -32.65 -25.46
N LYS A 102 44.22 -31.31 -25.58
CA LYS A 102 45.13 -30.57 -26.47
C LYS A 102 46.58 -30.87 -26.11
N ARG A 103 46.94 -30.81 -24.82
CA ARG A 103 48.30 -31.15 -24.36
C ARG A 103 48.69 -32.58 -24.68
N THR A 104 47.76 -33.52 -24.56
CA THR A 104 48.04 -34.95 -24.68
C THR A 104 48.07 -35.42 -26.13
N TYR A 105 47.25 -34.86 -27.01
CA TYR A 105 47.03 -35.39 -28.36
C TYR A 105 47.30 -34.40 -29.49
N GLU A 106 47.17 -33.08 -29.25
CA GLU A 106 47.46 -32.07 -30.29
C GLU A 106 48.91 -31.58 -30.22
N SER A 107 49.47 -31.38 -29.02
CA SER A 107 50.87 -30.98 -28.84
C SER A 107 51.87 -32.14 -28.76
N ARG A 108 51.40 -33.39 -28.70
CA ARG A 108 52.24 -34.53 -29.09
C ARG A 108 52.42 -34.44 -30.59
N SER A 109 53.46 -33.69 -30.98
CA SER A 109 53.84 -33.54 -32.37
C SER A 109 53.90 -34.92 -33.04
N LEU A 110 53.34 -35.04 -34.24
CA LEU A 110 53.52 -36.21 -35.10
C LEU A 110 54.99 -36.62 -35.20
N LEU A 111 55.93 -35.65 -35.11
CA LEU A 111 57.38 -35.91 -35.02
C LEU A 111 57.80 -36.63 -33.74
N GLY A 112 57.22 -36.30 -32.58
CA GLY A 112 57.49 -36.98 -31.32
C GLY A 112 57.02 -38.43 -31.37
N THR A 113 55.81 -38.66 -31.88
CA THR A 113 55.24 -40.01 -32.05
C THR A 113 55.96 -40.82 -33.13
N LEU A 114 56.41 -40.20 -34.23
CA LEU A 114 57.28 -40.86 -35.22
C LEU A 114 58.64 -41.23 -34.61
N LYS A 115 59.21 -40.34 -33.79
CA LYS A 115 60.53 -40.53 -33.19
C LYS A 115 60.53 -41.64 -32.13
N GLU A 116 59.50 -41.73 -31.29
CA GLU A 116 59.26 -42.87 -30.39
C GLU A 116 59.15 -44.19 -31.16
N LYS A 117 58.40 -44.18 -32.28
CA LYS A 117 58.12 -45.38 -33.07
C LYS A 117 59.30 -45.84 -33.94
N ILE A 118 60.18 -44.93 -34.36
CA ILE A 118 61.39 -45.22 -35.16
C ILE A 118 62.61 -45.53 -34.28
N PHE A 119 62.78 -44.80 -33.16
CA PHE A 119 63.97 -44.94 -32.32
C PHE A 119 63.75 -45.78 -31.04
N GLY A 120 62.53 -46.29 -30.81
CA GLY A 120 62.25 -47.33 -29.81
C GLY A 120 62.54 -46.95 -28.35
N LYS A 121 62.65 -45.66 -28.06
CA LYS A 121 62.71 -45.10 -26.70
C LYS A 121 61.56 -44.13 -26.50
#